data_AF-A0A7V8AB07-F1
#
_entry.id   AF-A0A7V8AB07-F1
#
_cell.length_a   1.000
_cell.length_b   1.000
_cell.length_c   1.000
_cell.angle_alpha   90.00
_cell.angle_beta   90.00
_cell.angle_gamma   90.00
#
_symmetry.space_group_name_H-M   'P 1'
#
loop_
_entity.id
_entity.type
_entity.pdbx_description
1 polymer ?
#
loop_
_entity_poly.entity_id
_entity_poly.type
_entity_poly.pdbx_seq_one_letter_code
_entity_poly.pdbx_strand_id
1 'polypeptide(L)'
;SLPVSDLLTVGTKMVSIVGGGIGFAVLVSMVLHFALISVTYLGLTIYGVNVFDFGAVYGAYFALWGIALVGLLVWFLWTLPVHGWFLLSSAYAPKAPFLAAILPIVILPVLGKIFFRGNSDIFLIPLQHLIGEPVFAAIGNSAKGVEDPETIAELAQTVVPAILSTLSQPQLWVGLVVAAAMIYAASEVRRRHAL
;
A
#
# COMPACT_ATOMS: atom_id res chain seq x y z
N SER A 1 -35.52 -8.03 -0.15
CA SER A 1 -34.09 -8.06 -0.48
C SER A 1 -33.34 -8.46 0.78
N LEU A 2 -32.62 -9.59 0.76
CA LEU A 2 -31.85 -10.03 1.92
C LEU A 2 -30.86 -8.93 2.31
N PRO A 3 -30.72 -8.58 3.60
CA PRO A 3 -29.74 -7.60 4.02
C PRO A 3 -28.38 -8.26 3.84
N VAL A 4 -27.70 -7.94 2.75
CA VAL A 4 -26.26 -8.15 2.68
C VAL A 4 -25.71 -7.35 3.85
N SER A 5 -25.09 -8.02 4.81
CA SER A 5 -24.47 -7.38 5.97
C SER A 5 -23.69 -6.16 5.46
N ASP A 6 -24.00 -4.97 5.96
CA ASP A 6 -23.36 -3.72 5.52
C ASP A 6 -21.83 -3.80 5.58
N LEU A 7 -21.30 -4.63 6.49
CA LEU A 7 -19.88 -4.97 6.60
C LEU A 7 -19.32 -5.66 5.34
N LEU A 8 -20.08 -6.57 4.74
CA LEU A 8 -19.71 -7.27 3.51
C LEU A 8 -19.70 -6.29 2.33
N THR A 9 -20.66 -5.37 2.28
CA THR A 9 -20.70 -4.30 1.27
C THR A 9 -19.50 -3.36 1.40
N VAL A 10 -19.16 -2.94 2.62
CA VAL A 10 -18.00 -2.07 2.88
C VAL A 10 -16.67 -2.78 2.62
N GLY A 11 -16.55 -4.04 3.05
CA GLY A 11 -15.39 -4.89 2.80
C GLY A 11 -15.13 -5.08 1.31
N THR A 12 -16.17 -5.42 0.53
CA THR A 12 -16.06 -5.57 -0.93
C THR A 12 -15.67 -4.25 -1.60
N LYS A 13 -16.20 -3.10 -1.16
CA LYS A 13 -15.76 -1.80 -1.71
C LYS A 13 -14.28 -1.53 -1.45
N MET A 14 -13.78 -1.84 -0.26
CA MET A 14 -12.36 -1.70 0.06
C MET A 14 -11.49 -2.62 -0.80
N VAL A 15 -11.87 -3.88 -0.92
CA VAL A 15 -11.17 -4.85 -1.77
C VAL A 15 -11.24 -4.44 -3.24
N SER A 16 -12.35 -3.91 -3.73
CA SER A 16 -12.48 -3.45 -5.12
C SER A 16 -11.65 -2.20 -5.41
N ILE A 17 -11.54 -1.24 -4.48
CA ILE A 17 -10.72 -0.04 -4.69
C ILE A 17 -9.24 -0.43 -4.77
N VAL A 18 -8.77 -1.28 -3.84
CA VAL A 18 -7.36 -1.64 -3.76
C VAL A 18 -7.00 -2.75 -4.74
N GLY A 19 -7.72 -3.85 -4.72
CA GLY A 19 -7.50 -4.99 -5.61
C GLY A 19 -7.92 -4.70 -7.05
N GLY A 20 -9.01 -3.96 -7.27
CA GLY A 20 -9.47 -3.61 -8.61
C GLY A 20 -8.63 -2.48 -9.22
N GLY A 21 -8.48 -1.35 -8.52
CA GLY A 21 -7.75 -0.20 -9.06
C GLY A 21 -6.25 -0.42 -9.17
N ILE A 22 -5.61 -0.77 -8.04
CA ILE A 22 -4.15 -0.90 -8.00
C ILE A 22 -3.71 -2.24 -8.61
N GLY A 23 -4.47 -3.31 -8.39
CA GLY A 23 -4.21 -4.59 -9.06
C GLY A 23 -4.29 -4.47 -10.59
N PHE A 24 -5.28 -3.75 -11.12
CA PHE A 24 -5.34 -3.46 -12.57
C PHE A 24 -4.14 -2.63 -13.03
N ALA A 25 -3.74 -1.59 -12.29
CA ALA A 25 -2.57 -0.79 -12.63
C ALA A 25 -1.27 -1.62 -12.66
N VAL A 26 -1.08 -2.53 -11.69
CA VAL A 26 0.05 -3.47 -11.67
C VAL A 26 0.00 -4.39 -12.87
N LEU A 27 -1.15 -4.99 -13.19
CA LEU A 27 -1.31 -5.87 -14.36
C LEU A 27 -0.98 -5.14 -15.66
N VAL A 28 -1.52 -3.93 -15.86
CA VAL A 28 -1.21 -3.10 -17.03
C VAL A 28 0.28 -2.78 -17.10
N SER A 29 0.90 -2.46 -15.97
CA SER A 29 2.34 -2.22 -15.89
C SER A 29 3.16 -3.46 -16.27
N MET A 30 2.77 -4.65 -15.80
CA MET A 30 3.44 -5.91 -16.15
C MET A 30 3.36 -6.20 -17.65
N VAL A 31 2.17 -6.03 -18.25
CA VAL A 31 1.95 -6.20 -19.69
C VAL A 31 2.78 -5.20 -20.50
N LEU A 32 2.80 -3.93 -20.08
CA LEU A 32 3.56 -2.89 -20.77
C LEU A 32 5.06 -3.14 -20.70
N HIS A 33 5.59 -3.50 -19.53
CA HIS A 33 7.00 -3.88 -19.39
C HIS A 33 7.34 -5.07 -20.29
N PHE A 34 6.53 -6.13 -20.29
CA PHE A 34 6.71 -7.29 -21.15
C PHE A 34 6.78 -6.88 -22.64
N ALA A 35 5.85 -6.04 -23.09
CA ALA A 35 5.82 -5.54 -24.47
C ALA A 35 7.07 -4.71 -24.81
N LEU A 36 7.48 -3.78 -23.94
CA LEU A 36 8.63 -2.92 -24.16
C LEU A 36 9.94 -3.70 -24.23
N ILE A 37 10.13 -4.70 -23.36
CA ILE A 37 11.30 -5.58 -23.39
C ILE A 37 11.32 -6.39 -24.69
N SER A 38 10.17 -6.95 -25.08
CA SER A 38 10.04 -7.75 -26.30
C SER A 38 10.38 -6.93 -27.55
N VAL A 39 9.82 -5.72 -27.66
CA VAL A 39 10.08 -4.81 -28.79
C VAL A 39 11.54 -4.39 -28.84
N THR A 40 12.13 -4.07 -27.70
CA THR A 40 13.54 -3.68 -27.59
C THR A 40 14.46 -4.83 -28.01
N TYR A 41 14.19 -6.04 -27.52
CA TYR A 41 14.95 -7.23 -27.88
C TYR A 41 14.87 -7.55 -29.37
N LEU A 42 13.65 -7.55 -29.94
CA LEU A 42 13.45 -7.79 -31.37
C LEU A 42 14.14 -6.74 -32.22
N GLY A 43 14.03 -5.45 -31.85
CA GLY A 43 14.67 -4.34 -32.54
C GLY A 43 16.19 -4.49 -32.59
N LEU A 44 16.83 -4.82 -31.45
CA LEU A 44 18.29 -5.01 -31.38
C LEU A 44 18.75 -6.23 -32.19
N THR A 45 17.98 -7.32 -32.15
CA THR A 45 18.27 -8.55 -32.91
C THR A 45 18.23 -8.32 -34.42
N ILE A 46 17.32 -7.47 -34.91
CA ILE A 46 17.23 -7.10 -36.34
C ILE A 46 18.53 -6.44 -36.83
N TYR A 47 19.20 -5.66 -35.97
CA TYR A 47 20.49 -5.03 -36.28
C TYR A 47 21.70 -5.92 -35.96
N GLY A 48 21.48 -7.21 -35.71
CA GLY A 48 22.54 -8.18 -35.41
C GLY A 48 23.16 -8.03 -34.02
N VAL A 49 22.57 -7.20 -33.16
CA VAL A 49 23.05 -7.01 -31.79
C VAL A 49 22.31 -8.00 -30.89
N ASN A 50 23.02 -9.04 -30.44
CA ASN A 50 22.52 -9.96 -29.42
C ASN A 50 23.01 -9.47 -28.05
N VAL A 51 22.13 -8.79 -27.32
CA VAL A 51 22.55 -7.90 -26.23
C VAL A 51 22.38 -8.53 -24.85
N PHE A 52 21.41 -9.43 -24.66
CA PHE A 52 21.08 -10.00 -23.35
C PHE A 52 20.54 -11.43 -23.45
N ASP A 53 20.81 -12.26 -22.43
CA ASP A 53 20.08 -13.52 -22.23
C ASP A 53 18.62 -13.22 -21.87
N PHE A 54 17.71 -13.56 -22.79
CA PHE A 54 16.28 -13.34 -22.63
C PHE A 54 15.76 -13.99 -21.34
N GLY A 55 16.23 -15.20 -20.99
CA GLY A 55 15.81 -15.88 -19.78
C GLY A 55 16.16 -15.09 -18.51
N ALA A 56 17.40 -14.61 -18.44
CA ALA A 56 17.87 -13.79 -17.32
C ALA A 56 17.11 -12.46 -17.19
N VAL A 57 16.84 -11.79 -18.32
CA VAL A 57 16.10 -10.52 -18.33
C VAL A 57 14.68 -10.71 -17.82
N TYR A 58 13.91 -11.65 -18.36
CA TYR A 58 12.55 -11.90 -17.84
C TYR A 58 12.55 -12.36 -16.40
N GLY A 59 13.50 -13.21 -16.00
CA GLY A 59 13.66 -13.63 -14.61
C GLY A 59 13.82 -12.44 -13.66
N ALA A 60 14.61 -11.45 -14.04
CA ALA A 60 14.77 -10.20 -13.28
C ALA A 60 13.46 -9.40 -13.18
N TYR A 61 12.72 -9.24 -14.28
CA TYR A 61 11.43 -8.52 -14.24
C TYR A 61 10.37 -9.26 -13.41
N PHE A 62 10.29 -10.59 -13.51
CA PHE A 62 9.41 -11.39 -12.66
C PHE A 62 9.76 -11.23 -11.18
N ALA A 63 11.06 -11.18 -10.84
CA ALA A 63 11.51 -10.94 -9.48
C ALA A 63 11.08 -9.54 -8.97
N LEU A 64 11.23 -8.49 -9.79
CA LEU A 64 10.78 -7.13 -9.46
C LEU A 64 9.26 -7.03 -9.32
N TRP A 65 8.50 -7.68 -10.19
CA TRP A 65 7.04 -7.75 -10.07
C TRP A 65 6.61 -8.51 -8.81
N GLY A 66 7.34 -9.57 -8.45
CA GLY A 66 7.14 -10.30 -7.19
C GLY A 66 7.35 -9.40 -5.97
N ILE A 67 8.46 -8.64 -5.94
CA ILE A 67 8.71 -7.63 -4.90
C ILE A 67 7.56 -6.62 -4.84
N ALA A 68 7.17 -6.06 -5.99
CA ALA A 68 6.11 -5.06 -6.06
C ALA A 68 4.75 -5.59 -5.57
N LEU A 69 4.41 -6.82 -5.95
CA LEU A 69 3.15 -7.46 -5.53
C LEU A 69 3.13 -7.70 -4.01
N VAL A 70 4.21 -8.27 -3.45
CA VAL A 70 4.32 -8.48 -2.00
C VAL A 70 4.30 -7.15 -1.26
N GLY A 71 5.08 -6.17 -1.73
CA GLY A 71 5.10 -4.82 -1.19
C GLY A 71 3.71 -4.17 -1.16
N LEU A 72 2.96 -4.30 -2.24
CA LEU A 72 1.60 -3.75 -2.34
C LEU A 72 0.63 -4.40 -1.34
N LEU A 73 0.68 -5.73 -1.21
CA LEU A 73 -0.19 -6.45 -0.28
C LEU A 73 0.10 -6.08 1.17
N VAL A 74 1.38 -6.01 1.55
CA VAL A 74 1.80 -5.61 2.89
C VAL A 74 1.48 -4.14 3.15
N TRP A 75 1.74 -3.26 2.18
CA TRP A 75 1.37 -1.84 2.25
C TRP A 75 -0.13 -1.66 2.48
N PHE A 76 -0.96 -2.43 1.79
CA PHE A 76 -2.41 -2.35 1.99
C PHE A 76 -2.79 -2.62 3.46
N LEU A 77 -2.20 -3.62 4.10
CA LEU A 77 -2.45 -3.90 5.51
C LEU A 77 -2.05 -2.72 6.42
N TRP A 78 -0.91 -2.09 6.15
CA TRP A 78 -0.46 -0.90 6.88
C TRP A 78 -1.37 0.31 6.71
N THR A 79 -2.06 0.44 5.57
CA THR A 79 -2.95 1.57 5.28
C THR A 79 -4.40 1.35 5.74
N LEU A 80 -4.79 0.13 6.12
CA LEU A 80 -6.16 -0.19 6.57
C LEU A 80 -6.70 0.74 7.67
N PRO A 81 -5.93 1.14 8.71
CA PRO A 81 -6.42 2.06 9.73
C PRO A 81 -6.84 3.41 9.14
N VAL A 82 -6.03 3.95 8.23
CA VAL A 82 -6.30 5.24 7.58
C VAL A 82 -7.56 5.15 6.71
N HIS A 83 -7.72 4.07 5.96
CA HIS A 83 -8.94 3.84 5.19
C HIS A 83 -10.18 3.67 6.09
N GLY A 84 -10.05 2.94 7.21
CA GLY A 84 -11.09 2.82 8.22
C GLY A 84 -11.51 4.18 8.79
N TRP A 85 -10.55 5.07 9.04
CA TRP A 85 -10.80 6.45 9.46
C TRP A 85 -11.57 7.26 8.42
N PHE A 86 -11.19 7.17 7.14
CA PHE A 86 -11.93 7.83 6.05
C PHE A 86 -13.36 7.30 5.93
N LEU A 87 -13.55 5.99 6.07
CA LEU A 87 -14.88 5.37 6.07
C LEU A 87 -15.73 5.86 7.25
N LEU A 88 -15.17 5.90 8.46
CA LEU A 88 -15.85 6.42 9.64
C LEU A 88 -16.20 7.90 9.49
N SER A 89 -15.26 8.72 9.03
CA SER A 89 -15.48 10.15 8.76
C SER A 89 -16.60 10.37 7.74
N SER A 90 -16.66 9.52 6.71
CA SER A 90 -17.72 9.57 5.70
C SER A 90 -19.11 9.25 6.25
N ALA A 91 -19.18 8.35 7.25
CA ALA A 91 -20.42 7.98 7.91
C ALA A 91 -20.87 9.05 8.92
N TYR A 92 -19.92 9.58 9.68
CA TYR A 92 -20.17 10.55 10.75
C TYR A 92 -20.56 11.94 10.23
N ALA A 93 -19.87 12.43 9.21
CA ALA A 93 -20.08 13.77 8.65
C ALA A 93 -20.44 13.71 7.15
N PRO A 94 -21.62 13.17 6.77
CA PRO A 94 -21.96 12.92 5.36
C PRO A 94 -22.00 14.19 4.49
N LYS A 95 -22.24 15.36 5.10
CA LYS A 95 -22.26 16.66 4.40
C LYS A 95 -20.86 17.24 4.14
N ALA A 96 -19.85 16.81 4.91
CA ALA A 96 -18.49 17.34 4.82
C ALA A 96 -17.43 16.27 5.17
N PRO A 97 -17.42 15.10 4.49
CA PRO A 97 -16.64 13.94 4.90
C PRO A 97 -15.13 14.17 4.78
N PHE A 98 -14.69 14.86 3.72
CA PHE A 98 -13.28 15.22 3.53
C PHE A 98 -12.78 16.18 4.60
N LEU A 99 -13.59 17.17 4.96
CA LEU A 99 -13.27 18.15 5.99
C LEU A 99 -13.09 17.44 7.33
N ALA A 100 -14.03 16.56 7.71
CA ALA A 100 -13.93 15.76 8.92
C ALA A 100 -12.70 14.84 8.96
N ALA A 101 -12.32 14.25 7.82
CA ALA A 101 -11.18 13.33 7.76
C ALA A 101 -9.81 14.04 7.80
N ILE A 102 -9.69 15.21 7.15
CA ILE A 102 -8.44 15.98 7.05
C ILE A 102 -8.20 16.80 8.32
N LEU A 103 -9.26 17.23 9.01
CA LEU A 103 -9.15 18.11 10.16
C LEU A 103 -8.18 17.58 11.24
N PRO A 104 -8.26 16.31 11.69
CA PRO A 104 -7.31 15.80 12.68
C PRO A 104 -5.89 15.68 12.15
N ILE A 105 -5.74 15.35 10.86
CA ILE A 105 -4.43 15.20 10.20
C ILE A 105 -3.68 16.54 10.19
N VAL A 106 -4.38 17.64 10.00
CA VAL A 106 -3.77 18.98 9.96
C VAL A 106 -3.70 19.60 11.35
N ILE A 107 -4.77 19.53 12.13
CA ILE A 107 -4.87 20.24 13.41
C ILE A 107 -4.04 19.56 14.50
N LEU A 108 -4.05 18.23 14.61
CA LEU A 108 -3.35 17.55 15.70
C LEU A 108 -1.82 17.77 15.68
N PRO A 109 -1.11 17.70 14.53
CA PRO A 109 0.31 18.04 14.49
C PRO A 109 0.58 19.51 14.85
N VAL A 110 -0.29 20.44 14.41
CA VAL A 110 -0.15 21.88 14.70
C VAL A 110 -0.33 22.16 16.18
N LEU A 111 -1.39 21.62 16.81
CA LEU A 111 -1.59 21.71 18.25
C LEU A 111 -0.45 21.02 19.01
N GLY A 112 0.00 19.86 18.52
CA GLY A 112 1.19 19.15 18.99
C GLY A 112 2.40 20.07 19.12
N LYS A 113 2.73 20.78 18.05
CA LYS A 113 3.87 21.72 18.01
C LYS A 113 3.70 22.91 18.96
N ILE A 114 2.49 23.48 19.05
CA ILE A 114 2.21 24.67 19.87
C ILE A 114 2.25 24.32 21.36
N PHE A 115 1.55 23.27 21.77
CA PHE A 115 1.32 22.95 23.18
C PHE A 115 2.42 22.07 23.80
N PHE A 116 3.04 21.18 23.03
CA PHE A 116 4.00 20.20 23.57
C PHE A 116 5.47 20.55 23.33
N ARG A 117 5.79 21.71 22.74
CA ARG A 117 7.16 22.25 22.58
C ARG A 117 8.20 21.22 22.07
N GLY A 118 7.80 20.22 21.29
CA GLY A 118 8.67 19.14 20.80
C GLY A 118 7.92 17.90 20.30
N ASN A 119 8.59 17.14 19.41
CA ASN A 119 8.23 15.88 18.74
C ASN A 119 6.71 15.64 18.46
N SER A 120 6.18 16.36 17.48
CA SER A 120 4.83 16.15 16.94
C SER A 120 4.72 14.98 15.96
N ASP A 121 5.81 14.23 15.74
CA ASP A 121 5.89 13.24 14.65
C ASP A 121 4.94 12.07 14.89
N ILE A 122 4.54 11.84 16.14
CA ILE A 122 3.53 10.84 16.50
C ILE A 122 2.19 11.07 15.79
N PHE A 123 1.83 12.35 15.54
CA PHE A 123 0.60 12.70 14.82
C PHE A 123 0.73 12.51 13.30
N LEU A 124 1.96 12.34 12.80
CA LEU A 124 2.26 12.08 11.38
C LEU A 124 2.40 10.58 11.08
N ILE A 125 2.50 9.71 12.08
CA ILE A 125 2.58 8.24 11.89
C ILE A 125 1.49 7.70 10.95
N PRO A 126 0.21 8.10 11.05
CA PRO A 126 -0.82 7.64 10.11
C PRO A 126 -0.52 8.04 8.66
N LEU A 127 0.07 9.21 8.44
CA LEU A 127 0.49 9.66 7.10
C LEU A 127 1.70 8.87 6.60
N GLN A 128 2.65 8.53 7.47
CA GLN A 128 3.80 7.68 7.15
C GLN A 128 3.34 6.29 6.66
N HIS A 129 2.35 5.70 7.34
CA HIS A 129 1.76 4.44 6.88
C HIS A 129 1.05 4.59 5.53
N LEU A 130 0.32 5.70 5.31
CA LEU A 130 -0.38 5.98 4.04
C LEU A 130 0.59 6.06 2.86
N ILE A 131 1.73 6.75 3.01
CA ILE A 131 2.75 6.83 1.96
C ILE A 131 3.59 5.55 1.84
N GLY A 132 3.37 4.57 2.72
CA GLY A 132 4.02 3.27 2.70
C GLY A 132 5.43 3.23 3.28
N GLU A 133 5.74 4.14 4.20
CA GLU A 133 7.05 4.22 4.85
C GLU A 133 7.52 2.86 5.40
N PRO A 134 6.71 2.03 6.09
CA PRO A 134 7.20 0.75 6.62
C PRO A 134 7.71 -0.21 5.53
N VAL A 135 7.08 -0.18 4.36
CA VAL A 135 7.45 -1.02 3.21
C VAL A 135 8.64 -0.41 2.47
N PHE A 136 8.62 0.89 2.18
CA PHE A 136 9.72 1.56 1.47
C PHE A 136 11.00 1.63 2.30
N ALA A 137 10.90 1.81 3.62
CA ALA A 137 12.04 1.75 4.52
C ALA A 137 12.61 0.33 4.58
N ALA A 138 11.77 -0.71 4.63
CA ALA A 138 12.23 -2.10 4.57
C ALA A 138 12.98 -2.40 3.25
N ILE A 139 12.44 -1.95 2.11
CA ILE A 139 13.10 -2.07 0.80
C ILE A 139 14.42 -1.30 0.79
N GLY A 140 14.41 -0.03 1.20
CA GLY A 140 15.59 0.83 1.15
C GLY A 140 16.71 0.35 2.08
N ASN A 141 16.38 -0.13 3.28
CA ASN A 141 17.37 -0.62 4.23
C ASN A 141 17.93 -1.98 3.82
N SER A 142 17.11 -2.87 3.24
CA SER A 142 17.59 -4.14 2.70
C SER A 142 18.45 -3.96 1.45
N ALA A 143 18.10 -3.01 0.57
CA ALA A 143 18.88 -2.70 -0.62
C ALA A 143 20.26 -2.07 -0.30
N LYS A 144 20.37 -1.28 0.78
CA LYS A 144 21.65 -0.68 1.22
C LYS A 144 22.70 -1.71 1.66
N GLY A 145 22.27 -2.90 2.08
CA GLY A 145 23.18 -3.99 2.48
C GLY A 145 23.67 -4.84 1.30
N VAL A 146 23.20 -4.55 0.09
CA VAL A 146 23.61 -5.24 -1.13
C VAL A 146 24.68 -4.39 -1.82
N GLU A 147 25.94 -4.65 -1.50
CA GLU A 147 27.08 -3.84 -1.98
C GLU A 147 27.28 -3.97 -3.50
N ASP A 148 26.95 -5.13 -4.08
CA ASP A 148 26.84 -5.33 -5.53
C ASP A 148 25.86 -6.49 -5.78
N PRO A 149 24.58 -6.25 -6.12
CA PRO A 149 23.70 -7.32 -6.58
C PRO A 149 24.22 -7.76 -7.94
N GLU A 150 24.92 -8.89 -8.01
CA GLU A 150 25.35 -9.47 -9.29
C GLU A 150 24.12 -9.77 -10.16
N THR A 151 22.96 -10.02 -9.53
CA THR A 151 21.67 -10.10 -10.23
C THR A 151 20.48 -9.54 -9.46
N ILE A 152 19.45 -9.10 -10.20
CA ILE A 152 18.14 -8.68 -9.68
C ILE A 152 17.43 -9.80 -8.91
N ALA A 153 17.73 -11.06 -9.20
CA ALA A 153 17.19 -12.21 -8.48
C ALA A 153 17.64 -12.25 -7.01
N GLU A 154 18.88 -11.86 -6.72
CA GLU A 154 19.43 -11.80 -5.35
C GLU A 154 18.80 -10.66 -4.54
N LEU A 155 18.49 -9.54 -5.22
CA LEU A 155 17.74 -8.44 -4.61
C LEU A 155 16.37 -8.90 -4.12
N ALA A 156 15.63 -9.71 -4.90
CA ALA A 156 14.34 -10.25 -4.46
C ALA A 156 14.45 -11.18 -3.25
N GLN A 157 15.50 -11.98 -3.17
CA GLN A 157 15.74 -12.86 -2.01
C GLN A 157 16.01 -12.08 -0.71
N THR A 158 16.51 -10.84 -0.82
CA THR A 158 16.79 -9.98 0.35
C THR A 158 15.60 -9.08 0.68
N VAL A 159 14.99 -8.47 -0.32
CA VAL A 159 13.94 -7.46 -0.16
C VAL A 159 12.61 -8.08 0.27
N VAL A 160 12.22 -9.24 -0.29
CA VAL A 160 10.93 -9.87 0.04
C VAL A 160 10.84 -10.25 1.53
N PRO A 161 11.85 -10.93 2.13
CA PRO A 161 11.84 -11.19 3.57
C PRO A 161 11.84 -9.92 4.41
N ALA A 162 12.53 -8.85 3.98
CA ALA A 162 12.53 -7.57 4.68
C ALA A 162 11.12 -6.95 4.74
N ILE A 163 10.39 -6.95 3.62
CA ILE A 163 8.99 -6.50 3.59
C ILE A 163 8.13 -7.36 4.51
N LEU A 164 8.26 -8.69 4.44
CA LEU A 164 7.47 -9.62 5.26
C LEU A 164 7.77 -9.49 6.75
N SER A 165 8.99 -9.12 7.13
CA SER A 165 9.36 -8.88 8.54
C SER A 165 8.52 -7.78 9.19
N THR A 166 7.99 -6.84 8.40
CA THR A 166 7.09 -5.80 8.90
C THR A 166 5.76 -6.38 9.43
N LEU A 167 5.36 -7.58 8.98
CA LEU A 167 4.17 -8.27 9.50
C LEU A 167 4.34 -8.72 10.95
N SER A 168 5.58 -8.86 11.43
CA SER A 168 5.88 -9.18 12.82
C SER A 168 5.82 -7.95 13.74
N GLN A 169 5.64 -6.75 13.20
CA GLN A 169 5.58 -5.53 14.01
C GLN A 169 4.25 -5.45 14.78
N PRO A 170 4.28 -5.30 16.12
CA PRO A 170 3.05 -5.18 16.91
C PRO A 170 2.16 -4.00 16.50
N GLN A 171 2.75 -2.90 16.00
CA GLN A 171 1.98 -1.73 15.56
C GLN A 171 1.02 -2.07 14.41
N LEU A 172 1.40 -2.99 13.51
CA LEU A 172 0.53 -3.44 12.42
C LEU A 172 -0.76 -4.05 12.98
N TRP A 173 -0.61 -5.02 13.89
CA TRP A 173 -1.73 -5.76 14.47
C TRP A 173 -2.66 -4.86 15.28
N VAL A 174 -2.10 -3.95 16.08
CA VAL A 174 -2.88 -2.91 16.75
C VAL A 174 -3.64 -2.09 15.71
N GLY A 175 -2.98 -1.62 14.66
CA GLY A 175 -3.60 -0.92 13.55
C GLY A 175 -4.78 -1.67 12.94
N LEU A 176 -4.63 -2.98 12.65
CA LEU A 176 -5.69 -3.82 12.09
C LEU A 176 -6.92 -3.89 13.00
N VAL A 177 -6.71 -4.03 14.32
CA VAL A 177 -7.81 -4.02 15.29
C VAL A 177 -8.53 -2.66 15.30
N VAL A 178 -7.79 -1.56 15.30
CA VAL A 178 -8.40 -0.22 15.23
C VAL A 178 -9.14 -0.02 13.90
N ALA A 179 -8.58 -0.47 12.78
CA ALA A 179 -9.22 -0.43 11.47
C ALA A 179 -10.57 -1.17 11.47
N ALA A 180 -10.60 -2.39 12.02
CA ALA A 180 -11.82 -3.18 12.15
C ALA A 180 -12.87 -2.47 13.02
N ALA A 181 -12.45 -1.88 14.14
CA ALA A 181 -13.33 -1.10 15.01
C ALA A 181 -13.92 0.13 14.29
N MET A 182 -13.09 0.87 13.53
CA MET A 182 -13.55 2.03 12.76
C MET A 182 -14.52 1.65 11.64
N ILE A 183 -14.26 0.55 10.92
CA ILE A 183 -15.16 0.04 9.87
C ILE A 183 -16.50 -0.39 10.48
N TYR A 184 -16.47 -1.08 11.61
CA TYR A 184 -17.69 -1.46 12.34
C TYR A 184 -18.46 -0.23 12.81
N ALA A 185 -17.79 0.76 13.42
CA ALA A 185 -18.40 2.01 13.84
C ALA A 185 -19.01 2.77 12.66
N ALA A 186 -18.35 2.80 11.50
CA ALA A 186 -18.89 3.43 10.29
C ALA A 186 -20.19 2.76 9.84
N SER A 187 -20.27 1.43 9.91
CA SER A 187 -21.47 0.67 9.60
C SER A 187 -22.62 1.00 10.58
N GLU A 188 -22.31 1.07 11.87
CA GLU A 188 -23.28 1.38 12.92
C GLU A 188 -23.86 2.80 12.75
N VAL A 189 -23.01 3.79 12.51
CA VAL A 189 -23.44 5.19 12.31
C VAL A 189 -24.36 5.32 11.09
N ARG A 190 -24.02 4.67 9.98
CA ARG A 190 -24.89 4.67 8.79
C ARG A 190 -26.24 4.04 9.08
N ARG A 191 -26.27 2.94 9.82
CA ARG A 191 -27.54 2.28 10.20
C ARG A 191 -28.42 3.21 11.04
N ARG A 192 -27.83 3.97 11.97
CA ARG A 192 -28.56 4.92 12.82
C ARG A 192 -29.06 6.14 12.06
N HIS A 193 -28.35 6.61 11.04
CA HIS A 193 -28.78 7.73 10.20
C HIS A 193 -29.86 7.35 9.17
N ALA A 194 -30.06 6.05 8.92
CA ALA A 194 -31.07 5.54 8.01
C ALA A 194 -32.43 5.25 8.69
N LEU A 195 -32.48 5.30 10.02
CA LEU A 195 -33.68 5.20 10.86
C LEU A 195 -34.24 6.60 11.14
#